data_AF-A0A932XFV5-F1
#
_entry.id   AF-A0A932XFV5-F1
#
_cell.length_a   1.000
_cell.length_b   1.000
_cell.length_c   1.000
_cell.angle_alpha   90.00
_cell.angle_beta   90.00
_cell.angle_gamma   90.00
#
_symmetry.space_group_name_H-M   'P 1'
#
loop_
_entity.id
_entity.type
_entity.pdbx_description
1 polymer ?
#
loop_
_entity_poly.entity_id
_entity_poly.type
_entity_poly.pdbx_seq_one_letter_code
_entity_poly.pdbx_strand_id
1 'polypeptide(L)' 'MPTLGPWELGLILVIVVIVFGVGKLPEVGGALGRGLKEFKRGAGGEDTTDGTVKSVAKDEPALVSEREEQRKA' A
#
# COMPACT_ATOMS: atom_id res chain seq x y z
N MET A 1 15.64 4.38 -31.79
CA MET A 1 16.05 4.38 -30.36
C MET A 1 15.25 3.28 -29.68
N PRO A 2 15.86 2.36 -28.92
CA PRO A 2 15.09 1.36 -28.19
C PRO A 2 14.21 2.08 -27.17
N THR A 3 12.90 2.07 -27.42
CA THR A 3 11.91 2.63 -26.51
C THR A 3 11.71 1.59 -25.44
N LEU A 4 12.13 1.89 -24.20
CA LEU A 4 11.83 1.05 -23.04
C LEU A 4 10.31 0.96 -22.92
N GLY A 5 9.76 -0.15 -23.39
CA GLY A 5 8.34 -0.41 -23.34
C GLY A 5 7.90 -0.74 -21.90
N PRO A 6 6.58 -0.75 -21.66
CA PRO A 6 6.02 -1.25 -20.41
C PRO A 6 6.52 -2.67 -20.06
N TRP A 7 6.84 -3.47 -21.09
CA TRP A 7 7.34 -4.83 -20.94
C TRP A 7 8.76 -4.88 -20.37
N GLU A 8 9.69 -4.08 -20.91
CA GLU A 8 11.06 -3.98 -20.41
C GLU A 8 11.12 -3.39 -19.00
N LEU A 9 10.29 -2.38 -18.72
CA LEU A 9 10.18 -1.80 -17.38
C LEU A 9 9.65 -2.83 -16.37
N GLY A 10 8.67 -3.66 -16.77
CA GLY A 10 8.17 -4.77 -15.98
C GLY A 10 9.25 -5.81 -15.65
N LEU A 11 10.07 -6.18 -16.64
CA LEU A 11 11.17 -7.14 -16.42
C LEU A 11 12.19 -6.64 -15.40
N ILE A 12 12.56 -5.36 -15.47
CA ILE A 12 13.48 -4.73 -14.50
C ILE A 12 12.84 -4.71 -13.10
N LEU A 13 11.55 -4.37 -13.01
CA LEU A 13 10.82 -4.34 -11.75
C LEU A 13 10.80 -5.73 -11.07
N VAL A 14 10.63 -6.81 -11.85
CA VAL A 14 10.68 -8.18 -11.34
C VAL A 14 12.03 -8.50 -10.70
N ILE A 15 13.14 -8.13 -11.35
CA ILE A 15 14.49 -8.35 -10.81
C ILE A 15 14.68 -7.60 -9.49
N VAL A 16 14.24 -6.34 -9.44
CA VAL A 16 14.28 -5.52 -8.22
C VAL A 16 13.47 -6.18 -7.09
N VAL A 17 12.26 -6.68 -7.40
CA VAL A 17 11.43 -7.40 -6.43
C VAL A 17 12.10 -8.69 -5.93
N ILE A 18 12.86 -9.40 -6.76
CA ILE A 18 13.59 -10.60 -6.31
C ILE A 18 14.72 -10.21 -5.34
N VAL A 19 15.45 -9.13 -5.63
CA VAL A 19 16.56 -8.66 -4.78
C VAL A 19 16.06 -8.08 -3.45
N PHE A 20 15.03 -7.23 -3.49
CA PHE A 20 14.50 -6.54 -2.31
C PHE A 20 13.39 -7.32 -1.60
N GLY A 21 12.72 -8.25 -2.29
CA GLY A 21 11.56 -9.00 -1.80
C GLY A 21 10.21 -8.29 -2.04
N VAL A 22 9.15 -9.09 -2.23
CA VAL A 22 7.77 -8.61 -2.50
C VAL A 22 7.17 -7.75 -1.38
N GLY A 23 7.63 -7.91 -0.14
CA GLY A 23 7.14 -7.15 1.02
C GLY A 23 7.81 -5.79 1.21
N LYS A 24 9.03 -5.60 0.71
CA LYS A 24 9.82 -4.39 0.96
C LYS A 24 9.48 -3.24 0.03
N LEU A 25 9.10 -3.53 -1.22
CA LEU A 25 8.62 -2.51 -2.17
C LEU A 25 7.40 -1.72 -1.65
N PRO A 26 6.30 -2.37 -1.19
CA PRO A 26 5.14 -1.63 -0.70
C PRO A 26 5.42 -0.90 0.63
N GLU A 27 6.29 -1.45 1.48
CA GLU A 27 6.71 -0.80 2.73
C GLU A 27 7.45 0.52 2.45
N VAL A 28 8.45 0.48 1.56
CA VAL A 28 9.23 1.67 1.16
C VAL A 28 8.38 2.62 0.31
N GLY A 29 7.58 2.11 -0.63
CA GLY A 29 6.67 2.91 -1.44
C GLY A 29 5.61 3.64 -0.62
N GLY A 30 5.06 3.01 0.43
CA GLY A 30 4.13 3.63 1.36
C GLY A 30 4.76 4.72 2.23
N ALA A 31 6.03 4.57 2.60
CA ALA A 31 6.78 5.62 3.31
C ALA A 31 7.09 6.81 2.39
N LEU A 32 7.62 6.53 1.19
CA LEU A 32 7.92 7.55 0.18
C LEU A 32 6.65 8.28 -0.30
N GLY A 33 5.55 7.56 -0.50
CA GLY A 33 4.28 8.15 -0.93
C GLY A 33 3.70 9.11 0.10
N ARG A 34 3.83 8.79 1.40
CA ARG A 34 3.45 9.70 2.48
C ARG A 34 4.34 10.95 2.52
N GLY A 35 5.67 10.77 2.42
CA GLY A 35 6.60 11.90 2.36
C GLY A 35 6.38 12.81 1.15
N LEU A 36 6.10 12.23 -0.03
CA LEU A 36 5.80 12.99 -1.24
C LEU A 36 4.45 13.70 -1.15
N LYS A 37 3.44 13.09 -0.50
CA LYS A 37 2.15 13.73 -0.22
C LYS A 37 2.32 14.95 0.68
N GLU A 38 3.08 14.82 1.76
CA GLU A 38 3.39 15.93 2.67
C GLU A 38 4.23 17.01 2.00
N PHE A 39 5.22 16.62 1.18
CA PHE A 39 6.02 17.55 0.39
C PHE A 39 5.15 18.35 -0.59
N LYS A 40 4.23 17.68 -1.31
CA LYS A 40 3.31 18.34 -2.24
C LYS A 40 2.36 19.31 -1.53
N ARG A 41 1.86 18.92 -0.35
CA ARG A 41 1.00 19.77 0.48
C ARG A 41 1.75 21.00 1.00
N GLY A 42 3.01 20.83 1.42
CA GLY A 42 3.87 21.94 1.84
C GLY A 42 4.30 22.86 0.69
N ALA A 43 4.44 22.31 -0.52
CA ALA A 43 4.78 23.05 -1.73
C ALA A 43 3.60 23.81 -2.37
N GLY A 44 2.46 23.95 -1.66
CA GLY A 44 1.29 24.70 -2.13
C GLY A 44 0.42 23.95 -3.14
N GLY A 45 0.61 22.64 -3.31
CA GLY A 45 -0.27 21.81 -4.11
C GLY A 45 -1.53 21.43 -3.34
N GLU A 46 -2.68 21.94 -3.79
CA GLU A 46 -4.01 21.67 -3.20
C GLU A 46 -4.34 20.17 -3.19
N ASP A 47 -4.96 19.73 -2.09
CA ASP A 47 -5.18 18.33 -1.73
C ASP A 47 -6.10 17.60 -2.73
N THR A 48 -5.52 16.90 -3.70
CA THR A 48 -6.23 15.88 -4.48
C THR A 48 -5.69 14.50 -4.15
N THR A 49 -6.61 13.64 -3.68
CA THR A 49 -6.52 12.20 -3.43
C THR A 49 -6.21 11.78 -1.99
N ASP A 50 -7.30 11.62 -1.25
CA ASP A 50 -7.47 10.62 -0.19
C ASP A 50 -7.30 9.21 -0.79
N GLY A 51 -6.43 8.41 -0.19
CA GLY A 51 -5.97 7.15 -0.76
C GLY A 51 -5.52 6.21 0.34
N THR A 52 -6.51 5.58 0.95
CA THR A 52 -6.41 4.45 1.86
C THR A 52 -5.46 3.39 1.27
N VAL A 53 -4.23 3.29 1.79
CA VAL A 53 -3.48 2.02 1.76
C VAL A 53 -3.63 1.41 3.14
N LYS A 54 -4.80 0.78 3.32
CA LYS A 54 -5.10 -0.10 4.43
C LYS A 54 -4.04 -1.21 4.44
N SER A 55 -3.34 -1.33 5.56
CA SER A 55 -2.59 -2.54 5.94
C SER A 55 -3.54 -3.74 5.86
N VAL A 56 -3.53 -4.44 4.73
CA VAL A 56 -4.14 -5.77 4.56
C VAL A 56 -2.99 -6.76 4.50
N ALA A 57 -2.65 -7.31 5.67
CA ALA A 57 -2.09 -8.66 5.89
C ALA A 57 -1.32 -8.70 7.22
N LYS A 58 -2.04 -8.83 8.33
CA LYS A 58 -1.60 -9.74 9.38
C LYS A 58 -2.78 -10.25 10.23
N ASP A 59 -3.05 -11.54 10.07
CA ASP A 59 -3.70 -12.49 10.98
C ASP A 59 -5.23 -12.41 11.23
N GLU A 60 -5.91 -13.27 10.47
CA GLU A 60 -6.99 -14.23 10.78
C GLU A 60 -8.20 -13.93 11.74
N PRO A 61 -9.37 -14.53 11.42
CA PRO A 61 -10.67 -14.26 12.05
C PRO A 61 -11.02 -15.28 13.16
N ALA A 62 -11.54 -14.83 14.30
CA ALA A 62 -12.33 -15.67 15.21
C ALA A 62 -13.00 -14.86 16.33
N LEU A 63 -14.33 -15.01 16.43
CA LEU A 63 -15.11 -14.98 17.68
C LEU A 63 -15.33 -13.62 18.37
N VAL A 64 -16.16 -12.77 17.77
CA VAL A 64 -17.11 -11.93 18.53
C VAL A 64 -18.53 -12.31 18.09
N SER A 65 -18.94 -13.54 18.43
CA SER A 65 -20.26 -14.12 18.11
C SER A 65 -21.10 -14.45 19.35
N GLU A 66 -20.70 -14.05 20.57
CA GLU A 66 -21.42 -14.43 21.81
C GLU A 66 -21.93 -13.22 22.61
N ARG A 67 -22.37 -12.17 21.91
CA ARG A 67 -23.06 -11.02 22.55
C ARG A 67 -24.54 -10.90 22.18
N GLU A 68 -25.14 -11.96 21.65
CA GLU A 68 -26.59 -12.04 21.43
C GLU A 68 -27.37 -12.67 22.60
N GLU A 69 -26.72 -13.31 23.58
CA GLU A 69 -27.39 -13.86 24.77
C GLU A 69 -27.72 -12.80 25.85
N GLN A 70 -27.89 -11.53 25.46
CA GLN A 70 -28.47 -10.48 26.31
C GLN A 70 -29.86 -10.04 25.82
N ARG A 71 -30.40 -10.67 24.77
CA ARG A 71 -31.71 -10.32 24.18
C ARG A 71 -32.87 -11.24 24.58
N LYS A 72 -32.67 -12.14 25.56
CA LYS A 72 -33.74 -12.86 26.26
C LYS A 72 -33.83 -12.41 27.71
N ALA A 73 -34.06 -11.11 27.89
CA ALA A 73 -34.81 -10.59 29.02
C ALA A 73 -36.28 -10.49 28.59
#